data_AF-A0A970SUM9-F1
#
_entry.id   AF-A0A970SUM9-F1
#
_cell.length_a   1.000
_cell.length_b   1.000
_cell.length_c   1.000
_cell.angle_alpha   90.00
_cell.angle_beta   90.00
_cell.angle_gamma   90.00
#
_symmetry.space_group_name_H-M   'P 1'
#
loop_
_entity.id
_entity.type
_entity.pdbx_description
1 polymer ?
#
loop_
_entity_poly.entity_id
_entity_poly.type
_entity_poly.pdbx_seq_one_letter_code
_entity_poly.pdbx_strand_id
1 'polypeptide(L)'
;MSYETNFVISGIAGLFVGIGLFSLIGIGSCILLALSVYNDALYRRVENPTMWAVLSGFFNIVALVYIIIQATKKAAPLRCMQCGDFLHPNSRFCQRCGRPLMIPSPDELNNYDRRRKLFLWLWIGSSVLSFIVLFVFIFIYVVRFIGAV
;
A
#
# COMPACT_ATOMS: atom_id res chain seq x y z
N MET A 1 -1.99 -47.28 14.15
CA MET A 1 -0.81 -46.68 13.51
C MET A 1 -1.16 -45.87 12.27
N SER A 2 -1.90 -46.41 11.29
CA SER A 2 -2.30 -45.67 10.08
C SER A 2 -3.27 -44.49 10.31
N TYR A 3 -4.17 -44.57 11.30
CA TYR A 3 -5.11 -43.49 11.60
C TYR A 3 -4.40 -42.24 12.17
N GLU A 4 -3.44 -42.42 13.09
CA GLU A 4 -2.68 -41.31 13.66
C GLU A 4 -1.76 -40.65 12.65
N THR A 5 -1.10 -41.43 11.80
CA THR A 5 -0.26 -40.87 10.74
C THR A 5 -1.09 -40.04 9.75
N ASN A 6 -2.29 -40.51 9.37
CA ASN A 6 -3.18 -39.76 8.48
C ASN A 6 -3.74 -38.48 9.14
N PHE A 7 -4.04 -38.52 10.43
CA PHE A 7 -4.48 -37.36 11.20
C PHE A 7 -3.39 -36.28 11.28
N VAL A 8 -2.15 -36.67 11.60
CA VAL A 8 -1.00 -35.75 11.69
C VAL A 8 -0.66 -35.14 10.33
N ILE A 9 -0.65 -35.93 9.25
CA ILE A 9 -0.38 -35.44 7.88
C ILE A 9 -1.44 -34.42 7.43
N SER A 10 -2.71 -34.68 7.70
CA SER A 10 -3.82 -33.76 7.37
C SER A 10 -3.69 -32.42 8.13
N GLY A 11 -3.34 -32.47 9.41
CA GLY A 11 -3.10 -31.27 10.22
C GLY A 11 -1.95 -30.40 9.69
N ILE A 12 -0.83 -31.04 9.34
CA ILE A 12 0.34 -30.36 8.76
C ILE A 12 0.02 -29.76 7.39
N ALA A 13 -0.69 -30.50 6.52
CA ALA A 13 -1.12 -30.00 5.23
C ALA A 13 -2.04 -28.76 5.37
N GLY A 14 -2.96 -28.79 6.33
CA GLY A 14 -3.83 -27.65 6.65
C GLY A 14 -3.06 -26.40 7.06
N LEU A 15 -1.99 -26.55 7.87
CA LEU A 15 -1.11 -25.44 8.27
C LEU A 15 -0.41 -24.79 7.07
N PHE A 16 0.16 -25.60 6.18
CA PHE A 16 0.82 -25.06 4.98
C PHE A 16 -0.16 -24.33 4.06
N VAL A 17 -1.38 -24.85 3.89
CA VAL A 17 -2.43 -24.18 3.11
C VAL A 17 -2.82 -22.86 3.76
N GLY A 18 -3.05 -22.84 5.07
CA GLY A 18 -3.40 -21.62 5.81
C GLY A 18 -2.32 -20.53 5.72
N ILE A 19 -1.06 -20.90 5.97
CA ILE A 19 0.09 -19.99 5.87
C ILE A 19 0.25 -19.49 4.43
N GLY A 20 0.10 -20.35 3.43
CA GLY A 20 0.19 -20.00 2.02
C GLY A 20 -0.86 -18.97 1.61
N LEU A 21 -2.12 -19.20 1.97
CA LEU A 21 -3.22 -18.26 1.70
C LEU A 21 -3.04 -16.91 2.39
N PHE A 22 -2.65 -16.94 3.68
CA PHE A 22 -2.36 -15.71 4.43
C PHE A 22 -1.23 -14.90 3.78
N SER A 23 -0.14 -15.58 3.38
CA SER A 23 1.01 -14.96 2.74
C SER A 23 0.65 -14.34 1.39
N LEU A 24 -0.12 -15.04 0.56
CA LEU A 24 -0.57 -14.54 -0.74
C LEU A 24 -1.44 -13.27 -0.60
N ILE A 25 -2.39 -13.29 0.33
CA ILE A 25 -3.24 -12.11 0.62
C ILE A 25 -2.37 -10.97 1.16
N GLY A 26 -1.42 -11.26 2.06
CA GLY A 26 -0.50 -10.29 2.63
C GLY A 26 0.35 -9.59 1.56
N ILE A 27 0.96 -10.35 0.65
CA ILE A 27 1.74 -9.81 -0.48
C ILE A 27 0.87 -8.93 -1.38
N GLY A 28 -0.36 -9.40 -1.70
CA GLY A 28 -1.33 -8.60 -2.44
C GLY A 28 -1.65 -7.28 -1.74
N SER A 29 -1.82 -7.32 -0.42
CA SER A 29 -2.03 -6.13 0.41
C SER A 29 -0.86 -5.17 0.36
N CYS A 30 0.39 -5.65 0.47
CA CYS A 30 1.60 -4.83 0.34
C CYS A 30 1.64 -4.06 -0.99
N ILE A 31 1.29 -4.73 -2.10
CA ILE A 31 1.26 -4.12 -3.43
C ILE A 31 0.16 -3.06 -3.52
N LEU A 32 -1.04 -3.35 -3.00
CA LEU A 32 -2.15 -2.38 -2.97
C LEU A 32 -1.78 -1.14 -2.16
N LEU A 33 -1.14 -1.31 -1.00
CA LEU A 33 -0.66 -0.19 -0.18
C LEU A 33 0.38 0.63 -0.93
N ALA A 34 1.39 -0.02 -1.53
CA ALA A 34 2.40 0.66 -2.34
C ALA A 34 1.78 1.48 -3.48
N LEU A 35 0.83 0.90 -4.22
CA LEU A 35 0.11 1.59 -5.30
C LEU A 35 -0.73 2.75 -4.78
N SER A 36 -1.37 2.62 -3.62
CA SER A 36 -2.14 3.71 -3.02
C SER A 36 -1.24 4.89 -2.66
N VAL A 37 -0.10 4.65 -2.02
CA VAL A 37 0.89 5.68 -1.65
C VAL A 37 1.53 6.29 -2.89
N TYR A 38 1.83 5.48 -3.92
CA TYR A 38 2.38 5.99 -5.18
C TYR A 38 1.43 7.01 -5.84
N ASN A 39 0.14 6.65 -5.98
CA ASN A 39 -0.84 7.53 -6.59
C ASN A 39 -1.14 8.76 -5.70
N ASP A 40 -1.11 8.62 -4.38
CA ASP A 40 -1.22 9.77 -3.46
C ASP A 40 -0.01 10.71 -3.58
N ALA A 41 1.21 10.17 -3.71
CA ALA A 41 2.43 10.95 -3.89
C ALA A 41 2.42 11.71 -5.23
N LEU A 42 1.95 11.08 -6.31
CA LEU A 42 1.75 11.76 -7.60
C LEU A 42 0.68 12.86 -7.50
N TYR A 43 -0.45 12.58 -6.84
CA TYR A 43 -1.50 13.57 -6.62
C TYR A 43 -1.00 14.79 -5.83
N ARG A 44 -0.20 14.56 -4.78
CA ARG A 44 0.39 15.61 -3.93
C ARG A 44 1.68 16.20 -4.49
N ARG A 45 2.16 15.73 -5.65
CA ARG A 45 3.38 16.20 -6.33
C ARG A 45 4.62 16.12 -5.44
N VAL A 46 4.74 15.00 -4.74
CA VAL A 46 5.86 14.72 -3.83
C VAL A 46 7.07 14.29 -4.64
N GLU A 47 8.25 14.73 -4.25
CA GLU A 47 9.51 14.24 -4.83
C GLU A 47 9.72 12.76 -4.50
N ASN A 48 10.25 12.00 -5.45
CA ASN A 48 10.55 10.57 -5.33
C ASN A 48 9.33 9.70 -4.91
N PRO A 49 8.22 9.72 -5.67
CA PRO A 49 7.00 8.96 -5.34
C PRO A 49 7.24 7.45 -5.26
N THR A 50 8.14 6.91 -6.08
CA THR A 50 8.50 5.47 -6.09
C THR A 50 9.13 5.02 -4.78
N MET A 51 9.99 5.85 -4.17
CA MET A 51 10.63 5.52 -2.90
C MET A 51 9.59 5.38 -1.78
N TRP A 52 8.68 6.34 -1.67
CA TRP A 52 7.60 6.30 -0.68
C TRP A 52 6.69 5.08 -0.88
N ALA A 53 6.36 4.77 -2.13
CA ALA A 53 5.53 3.62 -2.48
C ALA A 53 6.17 2.29 -2.05
N VAL A 54 7.43 2.06 -2.44
CA VAL A 54 8.16 0.83 -2.12
C VAL A 54 8.29 0.68 -0.60
N LEU A 55 8.78 1.71 0.10
CA LEU A 55 8.93 1.64 1.55
C LEU A 55 7.61 1.40 2.27
N SER A 56 6.52 2.04 1.83
CA SER A 56 5.20 1.86 2.43
C SER A 56 4.64 0.45 2.22
N GLY A 57 4.89 -0.17 1.07
CA GLY A 57 4.45 -1.54 0.80
C GLY A 57 5.16 -2.59 1.64
N PHE A 58 6.45 -2.40 1.93
CA PHE A 58 7.23 -3.32 2.79
C PHE A 58 7.07 -3.01 4.29
N PHE A 59 6.96 -1.73 4.63
CA PHE A 59 6.91 -1.24 6.01
C PHE A 59 5.65 -0.39 6.22
N ASN A 60 4.57 -1.02 6.69
CA ASN A 60 3.27 -0.33 6.90
C ASN A 60 3.39 0.95 7.76
N ILE A 61 4.32 0.97 8.72
CA ILE A 61 4.58 2.16 9.55
C ILE A 61 5.03 3.38 8.73
N VAL A 62 5.75 3.16 7.63
CA VAL A 62 6.19 4.23 6.72
C VAL A 62 5.00 4.87 6.03
N ALA A 63 3.97 4.09 5.68
CA ALA A 63 2.73 4.62 5.10
C ALA A 63 2.03 5.59 6.07
N LEU A 64 1.98 5.24 7.36
CA LEU A 64 1.39 6.09 8.40
C LEU A 64 2.19 7.38 8.59
N VAL A 65 3.53 7.29 8.67
CA VAL A 65 4.42 8.45 8.77
C VAL A 65 4.26 9.37 7.55
N TYR A 66 4.22 8.79 6.34
CA TYR A 66 3.97 9.53 5.10
C TYR A 66 2.65 10.31 5.19
N ILE A 67 1.55 9.66 5.57
CA ILE A 67 0.24 10.32 5.67
C ILE A 67 0.27 11.48 6.67
N ILE A 68 0.88 11.30 7.85
CA ILE A 68 0.97 12.37 8.87
C ILE A 68 1.77 13.57 8.35
N ILE A 69 2.92 13.33 7.72
CA ILE A 69 3.73 14.39 7.13
C ILE A 69 2.91 15.16 6.10
N GLN A 70 2.23 14.45 5.19
CA GLN A 70 1.48 15.12 4.13
C GLN A 70 0.17 15.75 4.59
N ALA A 71 -0.41 15.30 5.69
CA ALA A 71 -1.57 15.94 6.32
C ALA A 71 -1.18 17.25 7.03
N THR A 72 0.05 17.35 7.52
CA THR A 72 0.54 18.53 8.26
C THR A 72 1.30 19.53 7.39
N LYS A 73 1.73 19.14 6.18
CA LYS A 73 2.38 20.07 5.24
C LYS A 73 1.45 21.21 4.83
N LYS A 74 1.95 22.43 4.99
CA LYS A 74 1.35 23.64 4.41
C LYS A 74 1.68 23.73 2.92
N ALA A 75 0.79 24.36 2.14
CA ALA A 75 1.04 24.63 0.73
C ALA A 75 2.30 25.49 0.58
N ALA A 76 3.36 24.89 0.02
CA ALA A 76 4.60 25.59 -0.28
C ALA A 76 4.60 26.03 -1.75
N PRO A 77 5.15 27.22 -2.06
CA PRO A 77 5.32 27.64 -3.45
C PRO A 77 6.28 26.69 -4.17
N LEU A 78 5.90 26.27 -5.37
CA LEU A 78 6.70 25.38 -6.22
C LEU A 78 8.00 26.08 -6.63
N ARG A 79 9.09 25.31 -6.71
CA ARG A 79 10.41 25.78 -7.15
C ARG A 79 10.87 25.03 -8.38
N CYS A 80 11.63 25.69 -9.24
CA CYS A 80 12.28 25.05 -10.37
C CYS A 80 13.41 24.14 -9.90
N MET A 81 13.38 22.86 -10.29
CA MET A 81 14.44 21.90 -9.95
C MET A 81 15.80 22.20 -10.60
N GLN A 82 15.84 23.02 -11.67
CA GLN A 82 17.08 23.35 -12.38
C GLN A 82 17.77 24.61 -11.83
N CYS A 83 17.02 25.68 -11.58
CA CYS A 83 17.59 26.98 -11.18
C CYS A 83 17.15 27.46 -9.79
N GLY A 84 16.27 26.73 -9.11
CA GLY A 84 15.82 27.03 -7.75
C GLY A 84 14.80 28.16 -7.61
N ASP A 85 14.45 28.83 -8.72
CA ASP A 85 13.55 29.99 -8.69
C ASP A 85 12.10 29.59 -8.39
N PHE A 86 11.34 30.52 -7.80
CA PHE A 86 9.94 30.28 -7.51
C PHE A 86 9.11 30.29 -8.78
N LEU A 87 8.21 29.32 -8.89
CA LEU A 87 7.32 29.18 -10.03
C LEU A 87 6.01 29.89 -9.74
N HIS A 88 5.50 30.62 -10.73
CA HIS A 88 4.12 31.11 -10.61
C HIS A 88 3.13 29.95 -10.63
N PRO A 89 1.98 30.09 -9.95
CA PRO A 89 0.87 29.16 -10.06
C PRO A 89 0.51 28.94 -11.53
N ASN A 90 0.36 27.67 -11.93
CA ASN A 90 -0.01 27.26 -13.31
C ASN A 90 0.98 27.67 -14.42
N SER A 91 2.20 28.09 -14.09
CA SER A 91 3.24 28.29 -15.11
C SER A 91 3.58 26.96 -15.79
N ARG A 92 3.60 26.91 -17.13
CA ARG A 92 4.02 25.70 -17.88
C ARG A 92 5.53 25.62 -18.10
N PHE A 93 6.20 26.74 -17.89
CA PHE A 93 7.64 26.91 -18.08
C PHE A 93 8.19 27.74 -16.92
N CYS A 94 9.42 27.48 -16.51
CA CYS A 94 10.11 28.35 -15.55
C CYS A 94 10.38 29.72 -16.19
N GLN A 95 9.98 30.82 -15.53
CA GLN A 95 10.18 32.18 -16.06
C GLN A 95 11.65 32.59 -16.15
N ARG A 96 12.53 31.96 -15.36
CA ARG A 96 13.96 32.30 -15.32
C ARG A 96 14.81 31.49 -16.28
N CYS A 97 14.61 30.16 -16.35
CA CYS A 97 15.45 29.29 -17.19
C CYS A 97 14.74 28.74 -18.43
N GLY A 98 13.44 29.01 -18.61
CA GLY A 98 12.66 28.59 -19.78
C GLY A 98 12.31 27.11 -19.85
N ARG A 99 12.75 26.28 -18.88
CA ARG A 99 12.51 24.84 -18.90
C ARG A 99 11.02 24.51 -18.71
N PRO A 100 10.45 23.57 -19.49
CA PRO A 100 9.08 23.11 -19.28
C PRO A 100 8.93 22.40 -17.93
N LEU A 101 7.80 22.64 -17.29
CA LEU A 101 7.42 22.01 -16.04
C LEU A 101 6.50 20.83 -16.37
N MET A 102 6.86 19.63 -15.91
CA MET A 102 5.94 18.48 -15.96
C MET A 102 4.88 18.65 -14.88
N ILE A 103 3.82 19.39 -15.22
CA ILE A 103 2.64 19.56 -14.38
C ILE A 103 1.58 18.61 -14.93
N PRO A 104 1.09 17.64 -14.12
CA PRO A 104 0.03 16.76 -14.57
C PRO A 104 -1.24 17.58 -14.82
N SER A 105 -1.94 17.21 -15.88
CA SER A 105 -3.22 17.79 -16.29
C SER A 105 -4.32 17.56 -15.23
N PRO A 106 -5.40 18.35 -15.22
CA PRO A 106 -6.52 18.13 -14.31
C PRO A 106 -7.09 16.71 -14.37
N ASP A 107 -7.15 16.12 -15.57
CA ASP A 107 -7.64 14.76 -15.79
C ASP A 107 -6.69 13.71 -15.19
N GLU A 108 -5.37 13.90 -15.30
CA GLU A 108 -4.38 13.05 -14.64
C GLU A 108 -4.49 13.13 -13.11
N LEU A 109 -4.66 14.33 -12.55
CA LEU A 109 -4.88 14.50 -11.11
C LEU A 109 -6.15 13.79 -10.63
N ASN A 110 -7.25 13.90 -11.37
CA ASN A 110 -8.50 13.21 -11.04
C ASN A 110 -8.32 11.68 -11.09
N ASN A 111 -7.57 11.19 -12.08
CA ASN A 111 -7.23 9.77 -12.16
C ASN A 111 -6.38 9.30 -10.97
N TYR A 112 -5.38 10.08 -10.54
CA TYR A 112 -4.60 9.77 -9.34
C TYR A 112 -5.46 9.76 -8.07
N ASP A 113 -6.38 10.73 -7.92
CA ASP A 113 -7.31 10.80 -6.78
C ASP A 113 -8.24 9.58 -6.70
N ARG A 114 -8.80 9.16 -7.84
CA ARG A 114 -9.65 7.97 -7.92
C ARG A 114 -8.86 6.70 -7.59
N ARG A 115 -7.68 6.53 -8.19
CA ARG A 115 -6.83 5.34 -8.02
C ARG A 115 -6.32 5.20 -6.58
N ARG A 116 -5.86 6.29 -5.94
CA ARG A 116 -5.39 6.24 -4.55
C ARG A 116 -6.48 5.76 -3.60
N LYS A 117 -7.72 6.26 -3.76
CA LYS A 117 -8.86 5.87 -2.91
C LYS A 117 -9.26 4.43 -3.17
N LEU A 118 -9.32 4.01 -4.43
CA LEU A 118 -9.64 2.63 -4.79
C LEU A 118 -8.63 1.64 -4.18
N PHE A 119 -7.33 1.87 -4.38
CA PHE A 119 -6.30 0.99 -3.83
C PHE A 119 -6.26 1.00 -2.31
N LEU A 120 -6.55 2.15 -1.67
CA LEU A 120 -6.67 2.23 -0.21
C LEU A 120 -7.84 1.39 0.31
N TRP A 121 -9.02 1.48 -0.31
CA TRP A 121 -10.17 0.66 0.08
C TRP A 121 -9.92 -0.83 -0.15
N LEU A 122 -9.31 -1.20 -1.27
CA LEU A 122 -8.93 -2.58 -1.55
C LEU A 122 -7.90 -3.10 -0.54
N TRP A 123 -6.92 -2.28 -0.15
CA TRP A 123 -5.94 -2.63 0.88
C TRP A 123 -6.59 -2.84 2.25
N ILE A 124 -7.47 -1.93 2.68
CA ILE A 124 -8.21 -2.06 3.95
C ILE A 124 -9.04 -3.34 3.93
N GLY A 125 -9.82 -3.57 2.86
CA GLY A 125 -10.64 -4.77 2.72
C GLY A 125 -9.81 -6.06 2.72
N SER A 126 -8.70 -6.08 1.98
CA SER A 126 -7.74 -7.19 1.95
C SER A 126 -7.12 -7.46 3.32
N SER A 127 -6.74 -6.41 4.05
CA SER A 127 -6.15 -6.53 5.39
C SER A 127 -7.16 -7.11 6.38
N VAL A 128 -8.40 -6.60 6.39
CA VAL A 128 -9.48 -7.12 7.24
C VAL A 128 -9.79 -8.58 6.89
N LEU A 129 -9.89 -8.91 5.60
CA LEU A 129 -10.13 -10.28 5.16
C LEU A 129 -9.00 -11.22 5.61
N SER A 130 -7.74 -10.78 5.53
CA SER A 130 -6.59 -11.53 6.00
C SER A 130 -6.67 -11.86 7.49
N PHE A 131 -7.05 -10.88 8.33
CA PHE A 131 -7.27 -11.09 9.76
C PHE A 131 -8.42 -12.06 10.05
N ILE A 132 -9.54 -11.97 9.31
CA ILE A 132 -10.68 -12.88 9.47
C ILE A 132 -10.28 -14.31 9.08
N VAL A 133 -9.60 -14.49 7.95
CA VAL A 133 -9.14 -15.82 7.49
C VAL A 133 -8.19 -16.43 8.50
N LEU A 134 -7.23 -15.66 9.02
CA LEU A 134 -6.30 -16.12 10.05
C LEU A 134 -7.04 -16.53 11.33
N PHE A 135 -7.99 -15.70 11.80
CA PHE A 135 -8.78 -15.98 13.00
C PHE A 135 -9.63 -17.25 12.84
N VAL A 136 -10.35 -17.38 11.73
CA VAL A 136 -11.16 -18.57 11.43
C VAL A 136 -10.29 -19.81 11.30
N PHE A 137 -9.14 -19.70 10.63
CA PHE A 137 -8.19 -20.79 10.49
C PHE A 137 -7.67 -21.26 11.86
N ILE A 138 -7.23 -20.34 12.71
CA ILE A 138 -6.78 -20.63 14.08
C ILE A 138 -7.91 -21.26 14.89
N PHE A 139 -9.13 -20.73 14.80
CA PHE A 139 -10.28 -21.28 15.52
C PHE A 139 -10.58 -22.72 15.09
N ILE A 140 -10.64 -23.01 13.78
CA ILE A 140 -10.85 -24.36 13.26
C ILE A 140 -9.72 -25.29 13.70
N TYR A 141 -8.47 -24.82 13.64
CA TYR A 141 -7.31 -25.59 14.06
C TYR A 141 -7.38 -25.94 15.56
N VAL A 142 -7.69 -24.97 16.42
CA VAL A 142 -7.88 -25.17 17.86
C VAL A 142 -9.02 -26.17 18.11
N VAL A 143 -10.20 -25.98 17.54
CA VAL A 143 -11.35 -26.87 17.77
C VAL A 143 -11.07 -28.30 17.29
N ARG A 144 -10.46 -28.46 16.12
CA ARG A 144 -10.23 -29.80 15.53
C ARG A 144 -9.02 -30.52 16.09
N PHE A 145 -8.00 -29.80 16.55
CA PHE A 145 -6.73 -30.40 16.94
C PHE A 145 -6.53 -30.40 18.45
N ILE A 146 -6.92 -29.33 19.16
CA ILE A 146 -6.91 -29.33 20.64
C ILE A 146 -8.13 -30.05 21.19
N GLY A 147 -9.30 -29.92 20.54
CA GLY A 147 -10.50 -30.65 20.95
C GLY A 147 -10.49 -32.16 20.63
N ALA A 148 -9.52 -32.63 19.86
CA ALA A 148 -9.34 -34.04 19.50
C ALA A 148 -8.20 -34.74 20.27
N VAL A 149 -7.42 -33.98 21.06
CA VAL A 149 -6.42 -34.46 22.02
C VAL A 149 -7.08 -34.57 23.39
#